data_AF-A0A8H4BEJ4-F1
#
_entry.id   AF-A0A8H4BEJ4-F1
#
_cell.length_a   1.000
_cell.length_b   1.000
_cell.length_c   1.000
_cell.angle_alpha   90.00
_cell.angle_beta   90.00
_cell.angle_gamma   90.00
#
_symmetry.space_group_name_H-M   'P 1'
#
loop_
_entity.id
_entity.type
_entity.pdbx_description
1 polymer ?
#
loop_
_entity_poly.entity_id
_entity_poly.type
_entity_poly.pdbx_seq_one_letter_code
_entity_poly.pdbx_strand_id
1 'polypeptide(L)'
;MSEDTFSSAIHYWKGIQLSNLQKELDQQGLAIVEKQKDGLVSRKKLAEQTREFKKIPDEEKLQKFKPLLKGYQAEIDNITKRTKYAENAFLTVYKLLADAPDPAPLFEIAVDQSAKMVDSTSLQNENSYLKEQLQKANENIKRLETTEKTNLELVQKVSALEESLAERKSKDTSEMEQEMKDQYSDKIKQLKERYVIGCR
;
A
#
# COMPACT_ATOMS: atom_id res chain seq x y z
N MET A 1 17.73 18.33 -3.15
CA MET A 1 17.08 19.66 -3.06
C MET A 1 15.61 19.56 -2.67
N SER A 2 14.89 18.45 -2.93
CA SER A 2 13.46 18.32 -2.62
C SER A 2 13.16 17.87 -1.17
N GLU A 3 13.79 16.80 -0.67
CA GLU A 3 13.43 16.19 0.62
C GLU A 3 13.53 17.13 1.84
N ASP A 4 14.59 17.94 1.91
CA ASP A 4 14.76 18.93 2.99
C ASP A 4 13.68 20.02 2.96
N THR A 5 13.21 20.39 1.76
CA THR A 5 12.13 21.38 1.58
C THR A 5 10.78 20.81 2.02
N PHE A 6 10.49 19.53 1.71
CA PHE A 6 9.27 18.85 2.16
C PHE A 6 9.24 18.67 3.68
N SER A 7 10.36 18.24 4.28
CA SER A 7 10.48 18.09 5.73
C SER A 7 10.29 19.43 6.46
N SER A 8 10.92 20.49 5.96
CA SER A 8 10.75 21.84 6.49
C SER A 8 9.31 22.34 6.36
N ALA A 9 8.66 22.07 5.23
CA ALA A 9 7.28 22.45 4.99
C ALA A 9 6.29 21.70 5.91
N ILE A 10 6.48 20.40 6.10
CA ILE A 10 5.69 19.60 7.06
C ILE A 10 5.88 20.14 8.48
N HIS A 11 7.11 20.48 8.86
CA HIS A 11 7.39 21.06 10.17
C HIS A 11 6.69 22.41 10.34
N TYR A 12 6.71 23.26 9.31
CA TYR A 12 6.02 24.55 9.32
C TYR A 12 4.51 24.38 9.50
N TRP A 13 3.86 23.52 8.70
CA TRP A 13 2.42 23.25 8.80
C TRP A 13 2.01 22.61 10.13
N LYS A 14 2.87 21.77 10.71
CA LYS A 14 2.68 21.27 12.09
C LYS A 14 2.75 22.40 13.12
N GLY A 15 3.67 23.34 12.94
CA GLY A 15 3.84 24.51 13.80
C GLY A 15 2.62 25.44 13.79
N ILE A 16 1.97 25.62 12.62
CA ILE A 16 0.73 26.41 12.50
C ILE A 16 -0.40 25.85 13.38
N GLN A 17 -0.43 24.53 13.60
CA GLN A 17 -1.48 23.86 14.37
C GLN A 17 -2.88 24.25 13.90
N LEU A 18 -3.20 23.97 12.64
CA LEU A 18 -4.44 24.42 11.97
C LEU A 18 -5.71 24.22 12.79
N SER A 19 -5.85 23.11 13.51
CA SER A 19 -7.03 22.84 14.35
C SER A 19 -7.17 23.82 15.52
N ASN A 20 -6.06 24.28 16.10
CA ASN A 20 -6.08 25.29 17.16
C ASN A 20 -6.33 26.68 16.57
N LEU A 21 -5.68 26.99 15.44
CA LEU A 21 -5.92 28.24 14.71
C LEU A 21 -7.39 28.39 14.30
N GLN A 22 -8.02 27.33 13.79
CA GLN A 22 -9.46 27.35 13.44
C GLN A 22 -10.34 27.71 14.63
N LYS A 23 -10.11 27.10 15.81
CA LYS A 23 -10.86 27.42 17.03
C LYS A 23 -10.68 28.88 17.46
N GLU A 24 -9.44 29.38 17.36
CA GLU A 24 -9.16 30.78 17.67
C GLU A 24 -9.88 31.72 16.69
N LEU A 25 -9.86 31.41 15.40
CA LEU A 25 -10.55 32.19 14.37
C LEU A 25 -12.06 32.17 14.53
N ASP A 26 -12.65 31.05 14.92
CA ASP A 26 -14.08 30.98 15.24
C ASP A 26 -14.43 31.91 16.40
N GLN A 27 -13.64 31.89 17.48
CA GLN A 27 -13.83 32.79 18.62
C GLN A 27 -13.67 34.27 18.23
N GLN A 28 -12.63 34.59 17.45
CA GLN A 28 -12.40 35.95 16.95
C GLN A 28 -13.54 36.40 16.03
N GLY A 29 -14.03 35.51 15.16
CA GLY A 29 -15.16 35.76 14.26
C GLY A 29 -16.44 36.08 15.02
N LEU A 30 -16.76 35.28 16.04
CA LEU A 30 -17.91 35.53 16.93
C LEU A 30 -17.78 36.90 17.64
N ALA A 31 -16.60 37.20 18.18
CA ALA A 31 -16.33 38.49 18.83
C ALA A 31 -16.43 39.68 17.87
N ILE A 32 -16.02 39.53 16.60
CA ILE A 32 -16.19 40.58 15.58
C ILE A 32 -17.68 40.82 15.32
N VAL A 33 -18.48 39.75 15.16
CA VAL A 33 -19.92 39.87 14.93
C VAL A 33 -20.62 40.54 16.12
N GLU A 34 -20.25 40.18 17.34
CA GLU A 34 -20.77 40.82 18.56
C GLU A 34 -20.44 42.32 18.59
N LYS A 35 -19.18 42.70 18.36
CA LYS A 35 -18.76 44.11 18.29
C LYS A 35 -19.43 44.88 17.14
N GLN A 36 -19.79 44.21 16.05
CA GLN A 36 -20.58 44.82 14.98
C GLN A 36 -22.00 45.12 15.46
N LYS A 37 -22.66 44.17 16.13
CA LYS A 37 -24.00 44.36 16.73
C LYS A 37 -24.00 45.48 17.76
N ASP A 38 -23.05 45.49 18.67
CA ASP A 38 -22.92 46.54 19.69
C ASP A 38 -22.76 47.91 19.05
N GLY A 39 -21.92 48.01 18.02
CA GLY A 39 -21.72 49.26 17.28
C GLY A 39 -22.96 49.74 16.52
N LEU A 40 -23.83 48.83 16.06
CA LEU A 40 -25.12 49.23 15.47
C LEU A 40 -26.04 49.82 16.53
N VAL A 41 -26.08 49.21 17.72
CA VAL A 41 -26.91 49.68 18.85
C VAL A 41 -26.41 51.03 19.36
N SER A 42 -25.09 51.19 19.57
CA SER A 42 -24.50 52.44 20.04
C SER A 42 -24.69 53.57 19.04
N ARG A 43 -24.47 53.31 17.74
CA ARG A 43 -24.71 54.29 16.67
C ARG A 43 -26.18 54.71 16.59
N LYS A 44 -27.12 53.77 16.72
CA LYS A 44 -28.56 54.08 16.74
C LYS A 44 -28.92 54.97 17.93
N LYS A 45 -28.46 54.62 19.13
CA LYS A 45 -28.66 55.41 20.35
C LYS A 45 -28.10 56.83 20.21
N LEU A 46 -26.90 56.97 19.65
CA LEU A 46 -26.27 58.27 19.44
C LEU A 46 -27.05 59.13 18.43
N ALA A 47 -27.57 58.51 17.36
CA ALA A 47 -28.42 59.19 16.39
C ALA A 47 -29.73 59.68 17.02
N GLU A 48 -30.36 58.87 17.89
CA GLU A 48 -31.55 59.25 18.66
C GLU A 48 -31.26 60.42 19.60
N GLN A 49 -30.19 60.35 20.41
CA GLN A 49 -29.76 61.43 21.29
C GLN A 49 -29.47 62.73 20.54
N THR A 50 -28.88 62.64 19.34
CA THR A 50 -28.61 63.79 18.48
C THR A 50 -29.91 64.41 17.97
N ARG A 51 -30.89 63.59 17.60
CA ARG A 51 -32.21 64.05 17.15
C ARG A 51 -32.98 64.71 18.30
N GLU A 52 -32.91 64.16 19.50
CA GLU A 52 -33.52 64.74 20.71
C GLU A 52 -32.87 66.07 21.06
N PHE A 53 -31.53 66.15 21.07
CA PHE A 53 -30.80 67.38 21.34
C PHE A 53 -31.20 68.54 20.42
N LYS A 54 -31.47 68.26 19.13
CA LYS A 54 -31.94 69.27 18.17
C LYS A 54 -33.31 69.88 18.52
N LYS A 55 -34.15 69.17 19.28
CA LYS A 55 -35.50 69.61 19.67
C LYS A 55 -35.51 70.43 20.97
N ILE A 56 -34.40 70.47 21.69
CA ILE A 56 -34.30 71.16 22.99
C ILE A 56 -34.24 72.68 22.77
N PRO A 57 -34.90 73.51 23.61
CA PRO A 57 -34.74 74.97 23.58
C PRO A 57 -33.29 75.42 23.81
N ASP A 58 -32.90 76.57 23.27
CA ASP A 58 -31.50 77.03 23.31
C ASP A 58 -31.00 77.25 24.75
N GLU A 59 -31.87 77.68 25.68
CA GLU A 59 -31.49 77.87 27.08
C GLU A 59 -31.09 76.55 27.78
N GLU A 60 -31.64 75.42 27.34
CA GLU A 60 -31.40 74.10 27.93
C GLU A 60 -30.33 73.28 27.20
N LYS A 61 -29.98 73.64 25.95
CA LYS A 61 -28.99 72.92 25.14
C LYS A 61 -27.63 72.83 25.82
N LEU A 62 -27.17 73.89 26.48
CA LEU A 62 -25.85 73.91 27.11
C LEU A 62 -25.69 72.77 28.14
N GLN A 63 -26.77 72.44 28.86
CA GLN A 63 -26.76 71.37 29.86
C GLN A 63 -26.67 69.96 29.23
N LYS A 64 -27.21 69.78 28.02
CA LYS A 64 -27.28 68.49 27.32
C LYS A 64 -26.14 68.28 26.32
N PHE A 65 -25.41 69.33 25.97
CA PHE A 65 -24.29 69.27 25.02
C PHE A 65 -23.14 68.40 25.51
N LYS A 66 -22.75 68.55 26.79
CA LYS A 66 -21.64 67.76 27.38
C LYS A 66 -21.91 66.24 27.37
N PRO A 67 -23.10 65.75 27.76
CA PRO A 67 -23.46 64.34 27.56
C PRO A 67 -23.41 63.88 26.09
N LEU A 68 -23.92 64.67 25.15
CA LEU A 68 -23.92 64.31 23.73
C LEU A 68 -22.50 64.20 23.17
N LEU A 69 -21.63 65.17 23.48
CA LEU A 69 -20.22 65.16 23.07
C LEU A 69 -19.50 63.92 23.62
N LYS A 70 -19.74 63.56 24.89
CA LYS A 70 -19.20 62.33 25.47
C LYS A 70 -19.69 61.07 24.74
N GLY A 71 -20.95 61.05 24.30
CA GLY A 71 -21.50 59.96 23.49
C GLY A 71 -20.77 59.80 22.16
N TYR A 72 -20.50 60.90 21.45
CA TYR A 72 -19.70 60.89 20.22
C TYR A 72 -18.25 60.42 20.46
N GLN A 73 -17.60 60.91 21.51
CA GLN A 73 -16.25 60.48 21.88
C GLN A 73 -16.19 58.98 22.16
N ALA A 74 -17.14 58.47 22.96
CA ALA A 74 -17.22 57.05 23.26
C ALA A 74 -17.44 56.20 21.99
N GLU A 75 -18.26 56.65 21.05
CA GLU A 75 -18.47 55.94 19.79
C GLU A 75 -17.20 55.93 18.92
N ILE A 76 -16.46 57.04 18.84
CA ILE A 76 -15.17 57.10 18.13
C ILE A 76 -14.15 56.12 18.75
N ASP A 77 -14.07 56.09 20.08
CA ASP A 77 -13.21 55.15 20.79
C ASP A 77 -13.60 53.69 20.52
N ASN A 78 -14.90 53.39 20.52
CA ASN A 78 -15.42 52.06 20.25
C ASN A 78 -15.15 51.62 18.81
N ILE A 79 -15.32 52.52 17.83
CA ILE A 79 -14.95 52.27 16.43
C ILE A 79 -13.46 51.94 16.35
N THR A 80 -12.61 52.76 16.97
CA THR A 80 -11.16 52.56 16.97
C THR A 80 -10.78 51.20 17.58
N LYS A 81 -11.39 50.82 18.71
CA LYS A 81 -11.16 49.52 19.36
C LYS A 81 -11.60 48.35 18.48
N ARG A 82 -12.77 48.45 17.82
CA ARG A 82 -13.28 47.40 16.93
C ARG A 82 -12.40 47.24 15.70
N THR A 83 -12.00 48.35 15.07
CA THR A 83 -11.12 48.34 13.90
C THR A 83 -9.77 47.71 14.22
N LYS A 84 -9.11 48.17 15.30
CA LYS A 84 -7.84 47.58 15.75
C LYS A 84 -7.94 46.09 16.03
N TYR A 85 -9.04 45.64 16.64
CA TYR A 85 -9.25 44.22 16.89
C TYR A 85 -9.35 43.41 15.60
N ALA A 86 -10.13 43.88 14.63
CA ALA A 86 -10.28 43.21 13.34
C ALA A 86 -8.97 43.21 12.52
N GLU A 87 -8.24 44.33 12.50
CA GLU A 87 -6.93 44.44 11.85
C GLU A 87 -5.91 43.48 12.47
N ASN A 88 -5.83 43.41 13.80
CA ASN A 88 -4.91 42.50 14.48
C ASN A 88 -5.26 41.02 14.25
N ALA A 89 -6.55 40.67 14.26
CA ALA A 89 -7.01 39.32 13.94
C ALA A 89 -6.58 38.93 12.52
N PHE A 90 -6.84 39.80 11.54
CA PHE A 90 -6.45 39.59 10.15
C PHE A 90 -4.93 39.48 9.97
N LEU A 91 -4.16 40.41 10.53
CA LEU A 91 -2.70 40.44 10.36
C LEU A 91 -2.01 39.25 11.03
N THR A 92 -2.58 38.71 12.11
CA THR A 92 -2.08 37.48 12.73
C THR A 92 -2.15 36.30 11.76
N VAL A 93 -3.29 36.12 11.10
CA VAL A 93 -3.47 35.06 10.09
C VAL A 93 -2.62 35.31 8.86
N TYR A 94 -2.59 36.55 8.36
CA TYR A 94 -1.82 36.91 7.19
C TYR A 94 -0.33 36.56 7.37
N LYS A 95 0.26 36.89 8.52
CA LYS A 95 1.66 36.55 8.82
C LYS A 95 1.90 35.03 8.83
N LEU A 96 0.98 34.26 9.42
CA LEU A 96 1.08 32.80 9.45
C LEU A 96 1.00 32.17 8.05
N LEU A 97 0.17 32.73 7.16
CA LEU A 97 -0.02 32.19 5.82
C LEU A 97 0.97 32.73 4.79
N ALA A 98 1.48 33.96 4.97
CA ALA A 98 2.43 34.58 4.05
C ALA A 98 3.76 33.83 3.99
N ASP A 99 4.20 33.30 5.13
CA ASP A 99 5.42 32.51 5.26
C ASP A 99 5.17 31.00 5.08
N ALA A 100 3.91 30.58 4.90
CA ALA A 100 3.56 29.18 4.75
C ALA A 100 3.95 28.65 3.37
N PRO A 101 4.66 27.51 3.30
CA PRO A 101 4.96 26.87 2.03
C PRO A 101 3.68 26.30 1.41
N ASP A 102 3.58 26.36 0.08
CA ASP A 102 2.44 25.81 -0.67
C ASP A 102 2.22 24.33 -0.31
N PRO A 103 1.02 23.94 0.16
CA PRO A 103 0.75 22.56 0.54
C PRO A 103 0.42 21.66 -0.66
N ALA A 104 0.12 22.19 -1.85
CA ALA A 104 -0.25 21.37 -3.01
C ALA A 104 0.84 20.36 -3.41
N PRO A 105 2.13 20.74 -3.53
CA PRO A 105 3.21 19.79 -3.78
C PRO A 105 3.34 18.71 -2.70
N LEU A 106 3.05 19.02 -1.43
CA LEU A 106 3.10 18.04 -0.34
C LEU A 106 2.06 16.93 -0.57
N PHE A 107 0.84 17.31 -0.97
CA PHE A 107 -0.25 16.38 -1.22
C PHE A 107 -0.03 15.55 -2.48
N GLU A 108 0.48 16.14 -3.56
CA GLU A 108 0.82 15.40 -4.78
C GLU A 108 1.82 14.28 -4.50
N ILE A 109 2.90 14.58 -3.75
CA ILE A 109 3.88 13.56 -3.37
C ILE A 109 3.26 12.50 -2.47
N ALA A 110 2.41 12.88 -1.52
CA ALA A 110 1.76 11.91 -0.65
C ALA A 110 0.87 10.94 -1.44
N VAL A 111 0.16 11.43 -2.45
CA VAL A 111 -0.65 10.60 -3.36
C VAL A 111 0.24 9.68 -4.20
N ASP A 112 1.31 10.21 -4.80
CA ASP A 112 2.26 9.43 -5.60
C ASP A 112 2.95 8.34 -4.77
N GLN A 113 3.36 8.65 -3.54
CA GLN A 113 3.96 7.67 -2.64
C GLN A 113 2.97 6.60 -2.21
N SER A 114 1.72 6.98 -1.95
CA SER A 114 0.65 6.03 -1.63
C SER A 114 0.41 5.04 -2.79
N ALA A 115 0.35 5.54 -4.03
CA ALA A 115 0.22 4.70 -5.21
C ALA A 115 1.41 3.74 -5.36
N LYS A 116 2.64 4.25 -5.25
CA LYS A 116 3.87 3.43 -5.31
C LYS A 116 3.93 2.38 -4.21
N MET A 117 3.39 2.67 -3.02
CA MET A 117 3.36 1.72 -1.90
C MET A 117 2.43 0.52 -2.21
N VAL A 118 1.30 0.77 -2.85
CA VAL A 118 0.37 -0.29 -3.32
C VAL A 118 1.05 -1.17 -4.36
N ASP A 119 1.67 -0.56 -5.37
CA ASP A 119 2.38 -1.29 -6.43
C ASP A 119 3.54 -2.12 -5.86
N SER A 120 4.35 -1.53 -4.98
CA SER A 120 5.46 -2.22 -4.30
C SER A 120 4.96 -3.41 -3.49
N THR A 121 3.81 -3.30 -2.84
CA THR A 121 3.22 -4.41 -2.07
C THR A 121 2.77 -5.54 -2.99
N SER A 122 2.15 -5.21 -4.13
CA SER A 122 1.76 -6.19 -5.15
C SER A 122 2.98 -6.92 -5.73
N LEU A 123 4.02 -6.17 -6.12
CA LEU A 123 5.26 -6.74 -6.63
C LEU A 123 5.98 -7.61 -5.60
N GLN A 124 5.95 -7.23 -4.32
CA GLN A 124 6.57 -8.01 -3.25
C GLN A 124 5.84 -9.34 -3.02
N ASN A 125 4.51 -9.34 -3.10
CA ASN A 125 3.71 -10.56 -3.02
C ASN A 125 3.98 -11.49 -4.22
N GLU A 126 4.01 -10.95 -5.43
CA GLU A 126 4.32 -11.72 -6.64
C GLU A 126 5.75 -12.30 -6.58
N ASN A 127 6.72 -11.50 -6.13
CA ASN A 127 8.10 -11.97 -5.97
C ASN A 127 8.20 -13.13 -4.97
N SER A 128 7.47 -13.05 -3.86
CA SER A 128 7.40 -14.14 -2.87
C SER A 128 6.80 -15.41 -3.48
N TYR A 129 5.68 -15.26 -4.20
CA TYR A 129 5.03 -16.37 -4.87
C TYR A 129 5.91 -17.04 -5.94
N LEU A 130 6.58 -16.24 -6.78
CA LEU A 130 7.50 -16.75 -7.80
C LEU A 130 8.70 -17.47 -7.17
N LYS A 131 9.23 -16.97 -6.05
CA LYS A 131 10.29 -17.66 -5.29
C LYS A 131 9.84 -19.01 -4.77
N GLU A 132 8.62 -19.10 -4.24
CA GLU A 132 8.05 -20.36 -3.76
C GLU A 132 7.87 -21.37 -4.92
N GLN A 133 7.36 -20.92 -6.06
CA GLN A 133 7.22 -21.77 -7.25
C GLN A 133 8.56 -22.26 -7.77
N LEU A 134 9.57 -21.38 -7.80
CA LEU A 134 10.92 -21.73 -8.24
C LEU A 134 11.56 -22.76 -7.29
N GLN A 135 11.34 -22.62 -5.97
CA GLN A 135 11.78 -23.61 -5.00
C GLN A 135 11.13 -24.98 -5.26
N LYS A 136 9.80 -25.03 -5.43
CA LYS A 136 9.06 -26.28 -5.72
C LYS A 136 9.53 -26.93 -7.03
N ALA A 137 9.76 -26.13 -8.07
CA ALA A 137 10.29 -26.63 -9.34
C ALA A 137 11.68 -27.25 -9.17
N ASN A 138 12.57 -26.59 -8.43
CA ASN A 138 13.91 -27.11 -8.14
C ASN A 138 13.87 -28.42 -7.32
N GLU A 139 12.97 -28.52 -6.34
CA GLU A 139 12.76 -29.76 -5.58
C GLU A 139 12.25 -30.89 -6.49
N ASN A 140 11.31 -30.59 -7.39
CA ASN A 140 10.81 -31.55 -8.38
C ASN A 140 11.90 -32.01 -9.35
N ILE A 141 12.77 -31.11 -9.82
CA ILE A 141 13.91 -31.47 -10.68
C ILE A 141 14.82 -32.47 -9.96
N LYS A 142 15.22 -32.18 -8.72
CA LYS A 142 16.05 -33.11 -7.92
C LYS A 142 15.40 -34.47 -7.73
N ARG A 143 14.08 -34.50 -7.52
CA ARG A 143 13.33 -35.75 -7.39
C ARG A 143 13.30 -36.52 -8.72
N LEU A 144 13.11 -35.84 -9.84
CA LEU A 144 13.14 -36.44 -11.17
C LEU A 144 14.52 -37.00 -11.51
N GLU A 145 15.60 -36.27 -11.25
CA GLU A 145 16.99 -36.76 -11.43
C GLU A 145 17.24 -38.05 -10.64
N THR A 146 16.76 -38.10 -9.39
CA THR A 146 16.86 -39.31 -8.55
C THR A 146 16.06 -40.47 -9.14
N THR A 147 14.84 -40.19 -9.61
CA THR A 147 13.95 -41.20 -10.22
C THR A 147 14.51 -41.70 -11.56
N GLU A 148 15.13 -40.83 -12.35
CA GLU A 148 15.76 -41.17 -13.61
C GLU A 148 16.96 -42.10 -13.38
N LYS A 149 17.80 -41.79 -12.38
CA LYS A 149 18.92 -42.66 -12.00
C LYS A 149 18.45 -44.06 -11.58
N THR A 150 17.43 -44.15 -10.72
CA THR A 150 16.90 -45.47 -10.31
C THR A 150 16.27 -46.22 -11.48
N ASN A 151 15.61 -45.52 -12.40
CA ASN A 151 15.06 -46.13 -13.61
C ASN A 151 16.16 -46.71 -14.50
N LEU A 152 17.25 -45.96 -14.74
CA LEU A 152 18.41 -46.45 -15.48
C LEU A 152 19.02 -47.71 -14.85
N GLU A 153 19.18 -47.74 -13.52
CA GLU A 153 19.68 -48.91 -12.80
C GLU A 153 18.73 -50.12 -12.93
N LEU A 154 17.42 -49.88 -12.89
CA LEU A 154 16.42 -50.94 -13.07
C LEU A 154 16.40 -51.47 -14.51
N VAL A 155 16.48 -50.60 -15.52
CA VAL A 155 16.57 -50.99 -16.93
C VAL A 155 17.81 -51.85 -17.18
N GLN A 156 18.96 -51.47 -16.63
CA GLN A 156 20.19 -52.27 -16.72
C GLN A 156 20.03 -53.65 -16.06
N LYS A 157 19.40 -53.72 -14.87
CA LYS A 157 19.13 -54.99 -14.19
C LYS A 157 18.18 -55.89 -14.99
N VAL A 158 17.13 -55.32 -15.57
CA VAL A 158 16.18 -56.06 -16.42
C VAL A 158 16.89 -56.62 -17.64
N SER A 159 17.68 -55.79 -18.35
CA SER A 159 18.47 -56.24 -19.50
C SER A 159 19.42 -57.39 -19.14
N ALA A 160 20.13 -57.30 -18.01
CA ALA A 160 21.05 -58.36 -17.57
C ALA A 160 20.31 -59.66 -17.19
N LEU A 161 19.14 -59.56 -16.57
CA LEU A 161 18.29 -60.72 -16.26
C LEU A 161 17.73 -61.35 -17.54
N GLU A 162 17.32 -60.54 -18.51
CA GLU A 162 16.84 -61.01 -19.83
C GLU A 162 17.94 -61.75 -20.59
N GLU A 163 19.17 -61.22 -20.62
CA GLU A 163 20.34 -61.90 -21.21
C GLU A 163 20.64 -63.23 -20.52
N SER A 164 20.69 -63.25 -19.18
CA SER A 164 20.95 -64.48 -18.42
C SER A 164 19.87 -65.54 -18.63
N LEU A 165 18.60 -65.12 -18.72
CA LEU A 165 17.49 -66.03 -19.05
C LEU A 165 17.59 -66.57 -20.48
N ALA A 166 18.00 -65.74 -21.44
CA ALA A 166 18.22 -66.16 -22.81
C ALA A 166 19.36 -67.19 -22.93
N GLU A 167 20.49 -66.94 -22.25
CA GLU A 167 21.62 -67.88 -22.19
C GLU A 167 21.20 -69.21 -21.56
N ARG A 168 20.50 -69.17 -20.42
CA ARG A 168 20.01 -70.37 -19.75
C ARG A 168 19.04 -71.15 -20.64
N LYS A 169 18.10 -70.47 -21.28
CA LYS A 169 17.17 -71.10 -22.22
C LYS A 169 17.88 -71.72 -23.41
N SER A 170 18.91 -71.06 -23.95
CA SER A 170 19.73 -71.59 -25.04
C SER A 170 20.49 -72.85 -24.61
N LYS A 171 21.08 -72.84 -23.40
CA LYS A 171 21.77 -73.98 -22.83
C LYS A 171 20.81 -75.16 -22.60
N ASP A 172 19.69 -74.92 -21.92
CA ASP A 172 18.67 -75.94 -21.66
C ASP A 172 18.13 -76.54 -22.98
N THR A 173 17.93 -75.71 -24.02
CA THR A 173 17.51 -76.18 -25.35
C THR A 173 18.58 -77.02 -26.02
N SER A 174 19.85 -76.62 -25.97
CA SER A 174 20.97 -77.38 -26.53
C SER A 174 21.17 -78.72 -25.82
N GLU A 175 21.04 -78.75 -24.48
CA GLU A 175 21.11 -79.98 -23.70
C GLU A 175 19.97 -80.94 -24.08
N MET A 176 18.73 -80.42 -24.16
CA MET A 176 17.57 -81.21 -24.61
C MET A 176 17.75 -81.72 -26.06
N GLU A 177 18.26 -80.90 -26.99
CA GLU A 177 18.55 -81.33 -28.36
C GLU A 177 19.59 -82.44 -28.42
N GLN A 178 20.64 -82.34 -27.58
CA GLN A 178 21.69 -83.35 -27.49
C GLN A 178 21.13 -84.67 -26.94
N GLU A 179 20.37 -84.62 -25.84
CA GLU A 179 19.71 -85.80 -25.29
C GLU A 179 18.77 -86.46 -26.31
N MET A 180 17.99 -85.67 -27.05
CA MET A 180 17.13 -86.19 -28.10
C MET A 180 17.94 -86.85 -29.22
N LYS A 181 19.04 -86.24 -29.68
CA LYS A 181 19.95 -86.84 -30.68
C LYS A 181 20.52 -88.17 -30.20
N ASP A 182 20.96 -88.23 -28.95
CA ASP A 182 21.51 -89.45 -28.35
C ASP A 182 20.44 -90.56 -28.27
N GLN A 183 19.21 -90.22 -27.83
CA GLN A 183 18.07 -91.13 -27.86
C GLN A 183 17.74 -91.64 -29.27
N TYR A 184 17.74 -90.76 -30.29
CA TYR A 184 17.52 -91.16 -31.68
C TYR A 184 18.65 -92.06 -32.21
N SER A 185 19.90 -91.74 -31.91
CA SER A 185 21.08 -92.53 -32.28
C SER A 185 21.00 -93.95 -31.70
N ASP A 186 20.67 -94.07 -30.42
CA ASP A 186 20.51 -95.37 -29.76
C ASP A 186 19.33 -96.16 -30.35
N LYS A 187 18.21 -95.50 -30.65
CA LYS A 187 17.07 -96.14 -31.32
C LYS A 187 17.43 -96.64 -32.73
N ILE A 188 18.24 -95.89 -33.48
CA ILE A 188 18.78 -96.33 -34.78
C ILE A 188 19.70 -97.54 -34.62
N LYS A 189 20.59 -97.55 -33.63
CA LYS A 189 21.46 -98.72 -33.35
C LYS A 189 20.62 -99.97 -33.03
N GLN A 190 19.63 -99.86 -32.14
CA GLN A 190 18.73 -100.96 -31.79
C GLN A 190 17.93 -101.47 -32.99
N LEU A 191 17.47 -100.58 -33.88
CA LEU A 191 16.79 -100.98 -35.12
C LEU A 191 17.74 -101.71 -36.08
N LYS A 192 18.99 -101.24 -36.23
CA LYS A 192 20.02 -101.93 -37.03
C LYS A 192 20.31 -103.32 -36.46
N GLU A 193 20.48 -103.45 -35.15
CA GLU A 193 20.69 -104.74 -34.48
C GLU A 193 19.50 -105.69 -34.68
N ARG A 194 18.25 -105.20 -34.57
CA ARG A 194 17.05 -106.00 -34.89
C ARG A 194 16.99 -106.43 -36.35
N TYR A 195 17.39 -105.57 -37.29
CA TYR A 195 17.42 -105.92 -38.73
C TYR A 195 18.46 -107.02 -39.01
N VAL A 196 19.62 -106.98 -38.33
CA VAL A 196 20.67 -108.02 -38.42
C VAL A 196 20.20 -109.35 -37.82
N ILE A 197 19.40 -109.33 -36.75
CA ILE A 197 18.85 -110.55 -36.13
C ILE A 197 17.67 -111.13 -36.94
N GLY A 198 16.85 -110.29 -37.59
CA GLY A 198 15.71 -110.73 -38.41
C GLY A 198 16.07 -111.23 -39.82
N CYS A 199 17.30 -111.02 -40.28
CA CYS A 199 17.82 -111.54 -41.56
C CYS A 199 18.67 -112.81 -41.42
N ARG A 200 18.60 -113.50 -40.27
CA ARG A 200 19.19 -114.84 -40.06
C ARG A 200 18.13 -115.92 -40.00
#